data_AF-A0A4S2S828-F1
#
_entry.id   AF-A0A4S2S828-F1
#
_cell.length_a   1.000
_cell.length_b   1.000
_cell.length_c   1.000
_cell.angle_alpha   90.00
_cell.angle_beta   90.00
_cell.angle_gamma   90.00
#
_symmetry.space_group_name_H-M   'P 1'
#
loop_
_entity.id
_entity.type
_entity.pdbx_description
1 polymer ?
#
loop_
_entity_poly.entity_id
_entity_poly.type
_entity_poly.pdbx_seq_one_letter_code
_entity_poly.pdbx_strand_id
1 'polypeptide(L)'
;DSSFSFVFSPRPGTPAANLADDTPAEVKLKRLQHLQAVVQDNASKISQAMLGTVQRILVEGPSKKDPNELQGRTENNRVVNFDGGPNSARLIGELIDVTIVQTFAFSLRGEIIVKQ
;
A
#
# COMPACT_ATOMS: atom_id res chain seq x y z
N ASP A 1 -6.10 -2.97 -4.32
CA ASP A 1 -5.01 -2.71 -3.36
C ASP A 1 -5.11 -1.40 -2.58
N SER A 2 -5.45 -0.27 -3.21
CA SER A 2 -5.77 0.99 -2.52
C SER A 2 -6.47 1.96 -3.49
N SER A 3 -7.19 2.97 -2.98
CA SER A 3 -7.73 4.06 -3.80
C SER A 3 -7.71 5.38 -3.01
N PHE A 4 -7.36 6.47 -3.69
CA PHE A 4 -7.57 7.81 -3.18
C PHE A 4 -8.90 8.34 -3.71
N SER A 5 -9.78 8.77 -2.81
CA SER A 5 -11.11 9.24 -3.16
C SER A 5 -11.36 10.59 -2.49
N PHE A 6 -11.98 11.51 -3.21
CA PHE A 6 -12.19 12.89 -2.79
C PHE A 6 -13.64 13.31 -3.07
N VAL A 7 -14.17 14.25 -2.28
CA VAL A 7 -15.43 14.91 -2.61
C VAL A 7 -15.22 15.84 -3.80
N PHE A 8 -16.21 15.91 -4.70
CA PHE A 8 -16.19 16.86 -5.80
C PHE A 8 -16.06 18.30 -5.29
N SER A 9 -15.11 19.04 -5.87
CA SER A 9 -14.87 20.45 -5.58
C SER A 9 -14.75 21.19 -6.91
N PRO A 10 -15.75 21.99 -7.32
CA PRO A 10 -15.65 22.77 -8.55
C PRO A 10 -14.48 23.74 -8.46
N ARG A 11 -13.72 23.86 -9.54
CA ARG A 11 -12.58 24.80 -9.65
C ARG A 11 -12.89 25.87 -10.69
N PRO A 12 -12.67 27.16 -10.39
CA PRO A 12 -12.90 28.24 -11.36
C PRO A 12 -12.18 27.96 -12.69
N GLY A 13 -12.87 28.22 -13.81
CA GLY A 13 -12.33 28.01 -15.16
C GLY A 13 -12.42 26.57 -15.69
N THR A 14 -13.00 25.63 -14.94
CA THR A 14 -13.24 24.27 -15.43
C THR A 14 -14.69 24.08 -15.90
N PRO A 15 -14.97 23.27 -16.95
CA PRO A 15 -16.35 22.96 -17.35
C PRO A 15 -17.19 22.38 -16.19
N ALA A 16 -16.55 21.64 -15.29
CA ALA A 16 -17.19 21.06 -14.12
C ALA A 16 -17.75 22.10 -13.13
N ALA A 17 -17.22 23.34 -13.13
CA ALA A 17 -17.76 24.41 -12.29
C ALA A 17 -19.18 24.84 -12.68
N ASN A 18 -19.59 24.58 -13.92
CA ASN A 18 -20.93 24.90 -14.42
C ASN A 18 -21.94 23.75 -14.23
N LEU A 19 -21.51 22.61 -13.69
CA LEU A 19 -22.40 21.49 -13.42
C LEU A 19 -23.23 21.79 -12.17
N ALA A 20 -24.55 21.74 -12.30
CA ALA A 20 -25.45 21.79 -11.15
C ALA A 20 -25.25 20.55 -10.27
N ASP A 21 -25.09 20.74 -8.97
CA ASP A 21 -24.97 19.67 -7.99
C ASP A 21 -25.67 20.08 -6.69
N ASP A 22 -26.94 19.69 -6.60
CA ASP A 22 -27.80 19.96 -5.45
C ASP A 22 -27.60 18.94 -4.31
N THR A 23 -26.60 18.07 -4.40
CA THR A 23 -26.36 17.06 -3.38
C THR A 23 -25.84 17.74 -2.10
N PRO A 24 -26.46 17.50 -0.92
CA PRO A 24 -25.96 18.06 0.33
C PRO A 24 -24.54 17.61 0.66
N ALA A 25 -23.75 18.48 1.27
CA ALA A 25 -22.35 18.20 1.63
C ALA A 25 -22.22 16.97 2.56
N GLU A 26 -23.14 16.83 3.51
CA GLU A 26 -23.22 15.67 4.42
C GLU A 26 -23.45 14.35 3.67
N VAL A 27 -24.26 14.36 2.61
CA VAL A 27 -24.50 13.17 1.78
C VAL A 27 -23.25 12.82 0.98
N LYS A 28 -22.55 13.81 0.42
CA LYS A 28 -21.27 13.60 -0.28
C LYS A 28 -20.23 12.99 0.66
N LEU A 29 -20.11 13.52 1.87
CA LEU A 29 -19.17 13.03 2.87
C LEU A 29 -19.51 11.60 3.33
N LYS A 30 -20.78 11.32 3.62
CA LYS A 30 -21.25 9.98 4.00
C LYS A 30 -20.96 8.95 2.90
N ARG A 31 -21.20 9.30 1.64
CA ARG A 31 -20.88 8.44 0.49
C ARG A 31 -19.38 8.19 0.36
N LEU A 32 -18.57 9.24 0.51
CA LEU A 32 -17.10 9.12 0.45
C LEU A 32 -16.58 8.17 1.55
N GLN A 33 -17.03 8.37 2.79
CA GLN A 33 -16.63 7.53 3.93
C GLN A 33 -17.03 6.06 3.71
N HIS A 34 -18.25 5.82 3.22
CA HIS A 34 -18.71 4.47 2.91
C HIS A 34 -17.83 3.82 1.83
N LEU A 35 -17.56 4.53 0.73
CA LEU A 35 -16.69 4.04 -0.33
C LEU A 35 -15.27 3.72 0.18
N GLN A 36 -14.67 4.64 0.92
CA GLN A 36 -13.33 4.47 1.48
C GLN A 36 -13.27 3.27 2.44
N ALA A 37 -14.30 3.06 3.27
CA ALA A 37 -14.39 1.90 4.14
C ALA A 37 -14.41 0.58 3.35
N VAL A 38 -15.26 0.48 2.32
CA VAL A 38 -15.33 -0.71 1.45
C VAL A 38 -13.99 -0.97 0.74
N VAL A 39 -13.33 0.07 0.24
CA VAL A 39 -12.01 -0.06 -0.38
C VAL A 39 -10.97 -0.55 0.63
N GLN A 40 -10.97 0.00 1.86
CA GLN A 40 -10.03 -0.38 2.91
C GLN A 40 -10.23 -1.84 3.35
N ASP A 41 -11.48 -2.28 3.51
CA ASP A 41 -11.81 -3.66 3.85
C ASP A 41 -11.31 -4.63 2.78
N ASN A 42 -11.50 -4.30 1.51
CA ASN A 42 -11.00 -5.12 0.40
C ASN A 42 -9.46 -5.12 0.37
N ALA A 43 -8.82 -3.96 0.59
CA ALA A 43 -7.36 -3.88 0.66
C ALA A 43 -6.80 -4.75 1.80
N SER A 44 -7.45 -4.72 2.97
CA SER A 44 -7.08 -5.55 4.13
C SER A 44 -7.24 -7.03 3.84
N LYS A 45 -8.36 -7.47 3.23
CA LYS A 45 -8.58 -8.87 2.83
C LYS A 45 -7.51 -9.37 1.87
N ILE A 46 -7.13 -8.55 0.89
CA ILE A 46 -6.07 -8.90 -0.07
C ILE A 46 -4.72 -9.03 0.65
N SER A 47 -4.35 -8.06 1.49
CA SER A 47 -3.11 -8.17 2.28
C SER A 47 -3.10 -9.40 3.18
N GLN A 48 -4.23 -9.71 3.82
CA GLN A 48 -4.38 -10.89 4.66
C GLN A 48 -4.20 -12.19 3.88
N ALA A 49 -4.70 -12.25 2.64
CA ALA A 49 -4.51 -13.42 1.77
C ALA A 49 -3.05 -13.63 1.33
N MET A 50 -2.18 -12.61 1.47
CA MET A 50 -0.75 -12.74 1.18
C MET A 50 0.03 -13.34 2.36
N LEU A 51 -0.55 -13.40 3.56
CA LEU A 51 0.11 -13.96 4.74
C LEU A 51 0.48 -15.43 4.51
N GLY A 52 1.72 -15.80 4.81
CA GLY A 52 2.28 -17.13 4.61
C GLY A 52 2.66 -17.45 3.16
N THR A 53 2.39 -16.56 2.21
CA THR A 53 2.78 -16.75 0.81
C THR A 53 4.16 -16.19 0.52
N VAL A 54 4.80 -16.72 -0.52
CA VAL A 54 6.05 -16.17 -1.07
C VAL A 54 5.71 -15.06 -2.06
N GLN A 55 6.36 -13.92 -1.89
CA GLN A 55 6.21 -12.75 -2.74
C GLN A 55 7.57 -12.30 -3.25
N ARG A 56 7.66 -12.02 -4.55
CA ARG A 56 8.85 -11.41 -5.13
C ARG A 56 8.78 -9.90 -4.95
N ILE A 57 9.85 -9.31 -4.42
CA ILE A 57 9.94 -7.87 -4.14
C ILE A 57 11.17 -7.25 -4.78
N LEU A 58 11.04 -6.00 -5.24
CA LEU A 58 12.18 -5.14 -5.55
C LEU A 58 12.59 -4.41 -4.26
N VAL A 59 13.83 -4.58 -3.83
CA VAL A 59 14.36 -3.90 -2.65
C VAL A 59 14.73 -2.46 -3.00
N GLU A 60 14.15 -1.48 -2.32
CA GLU A 60 14.33 -0.06 -2.65
C GLU A 60 15.38 0.63 -1.76
N GLY A 61 15.58 0.15 -0.53
CA GLY A 61 16.49 0.80 0.42
C GLY A 61 16.10 0.58 1.89
N PRO A 62 16.68 1.36 2.82
CA PRO A 62 16.32 1.32 4.23
C PRO A 62 14.83 1.63 4.45
N SER A 63 14.21 0.94 5.41
CA SER A 63 12.80 1.18 5.74
C SER A 63 12.61 2.59 6.33
N LYS A 64 11.46 3.21 6.04
CA LYS A 64 11.16 4.56 6.55
C LYS A 64 11.03 4.66 8.07
N LYS A 65 10.66 3.55 8.74
CA LYS A 65 10.37 3.55 10.19
C LYS A 65 11.54 3.04 11.02
N ASP A 66 12.33 2.11 10.48
CA ASP A 66 13.51 1.56 11.10
C ASP A 66 14.65 1.48 10.06
N PRO A 67 15.68 2.34 10.16
CA PRO A 67 16.83 2.33 9.25
C PRO A 67 17.67 1.04 9.30
N ASN A 68 17.50 0.19 10.32
CA ASN A 68 18.17 -1.10 10.41
C ASN A 68 17.48 -2.19 9.56
N GLU A 69 16.23 -1.95 9.15
CA GLU A 69 15.49 -2.82 8.25
C GLU A 69 15.56 -2.28 6.82
N LEU A 70 15.32 -3.16 5.84
CA LEU A 70 15.10 -2.77 4.46
C LEU A 70 13.61 -2.74 4.14
N GLN A 71 13.26 -1.98 3.11
CA GLN A 71 11.97 -2.02 2.46
C GLN A 71 12.11 -2.42 0.99
N GLY A 72 11.12 -3.13 0.49
CA GLY A 72 10.92 -3.37 -0.92
C GLY A 72 9.46 -3.28 -1.31
N ARG A 73 9.19 -3.45 -2.60
CA ARG A 73 7.84 -3.47 -3.17
C ARG A 73 7.55 -4.75 -3.90
N THR A 74 6.40 -5.35 -3.61
CA THR A 74 5.82 -6.42 -4.41
C THR A 74 5.40 -5.92 -5.80
N GLU A 75 5.09 -6.84 -6.71
CA GLU A 75 4.54 -6.52 -8.04
C GLU A 75 3.24 -5.71 -7.99
N ASN A 76 2.44 -5.90 -6.94
CA ASN A 76 1.23 -5.11 -6.69
C ASN A 76 1.48 -3.84 -5.85
N ASN A 77 2.72 -3.34 -5.85
CA ASN A 77 3.15 -2.08 -5.25
C ASN A 77 2.96 -1.97 -3.74
N ARG A 78 2.93 -3.11 -3.02
CA ARG A 78 2.84 -3.12 -1.55
C ARG A 78 4.22 -3.06 -0.94
N VAL A 79 4.37 -2.18 0.06
CA VAL A 79 5.62 -2.06 0.81
C VAL A 79 5.77 -3.28 1.71
N VAL A 80 6.92 -3.94 1.64
CA VAL A 80 7.33 -5.03 2.53
C VAL A 80 8.57 -4.57 3.28
N ASN A 81 8.49 -4.53 4.60
CA ASN A 81 9.65 -4.29 5.47
C ASN A 81 10.18 -5.63 5.96
N PHE A 82 11.50 -5.80 5.97
CA PHE A 82 12.14 -7.05 6.36
C PHE A 82 13.55 -6.79 6.92
N ASP A 83 14.02 -7.70 7.75
CA ASP A 83 15.41 -7.71 8.18
C ASP A 83 16.28 -8.22 7.03
N GLY A 84 17.20 -7.37 6.56
CA GLY A 84 18.13 -7.68 5.48
C GLY A 84 19.33 -8.53 5.94
N GLY A 85 19.51 -8.71 7.24
CA GLY A 85 20.65 -9.37 7.85
C GLY A 85 21.97 -8.61 7.64
N PRO A 86 23.12 -9.26 7.89
CA PRO A 86 24.43 -8.66 7.67
C PRO A 86 24.66 -8.37 6.19
N ASN A 87 25.31 -7.24 5.89
CA ASN A 87 25.59 -6.77 4.53
C ASN A 87 24.33 -6.57 3.67
N SER A 88 23.21 -6.18 4.30
CA SER A 88 21.91 -5.97 3.65
C SER A 88 21.94 -4.97 2.49
N ALA A 89 22.86 -4.00 2.51
CA ALA A 89 23.02 -2.99 1.45
C ALA A 89 23.17 -3.59 0.04
N ARG A 90 23.74 -4.81 -0.09
CA ARG A 90 23.89 -5.51 -1.38
C ARG A 90 22.56 -5.91 -2.02
N LEU A 91 21.48 -5.94 -1.24
CA LEU A 91 20.16 -6.34 -1.72
C LEU A 91 19.44 -5.18 -2.41
N ILE A 92 19.85 -3.92 -2.18
CA ILE A 92 19.18 -2.75 -2.74
C ILE A 92 19.30 -2.77 -4.27
N GLY A 93 18.16 -2.64 -4.96
CA GLY A 93 18.05 -2.76 -6.41
C GLY A 93 17.80 -4.18 -6.92
N GLU A 94 17.90 -5.19 -6.06
CA GLU A 94 17.68 -6.59 -6.43
C GLU A 94 16.21 -7.01 -6.27
N LEU A 95 15.83 -8.00 -7.08
CA LEU A 95 14.57 -8.72 -6.93
C LEU A 95 14.80 -9.98 -6.10
N ILE A 96 14.17 -10.06 -4.93
CA ILE A 96 14.30 -11.20 -4.01
C ILE A 96 12.94 -11.80 -3.66
N ASP A 97 12.93 -13.06 -3.26
CA ASP A 97 11.74 -13.73 -2.75
C ASP A 97 11.72 -13.64 -1.22
N VAL A 98 10.57 -13.22 -0.67
CA VAL A 98 10.32 -13.14 0.78
C VAL A 98 9.03 -13.88 1.12
N THR A 99 8.99 -14.50 2.29
CA THR A 99 7.74 -15.01 2.87
C THR A 99 7.07 -13.89 3.65
N ILE A 100 5.79 -13.62 3.41
CA ILE A 100 5.05 -12.64 4.19
C ILE A 100 4.64 -13.25 5.53
N VAL A 101 5.11 -12.67 6.64
CA VAL A 101 4.89 -13.21 8.00
C VAL A 101 3.95 -12.35 8.84
N GLN A 102 3.70 -11.11 8.42
CA GLN A 102 2.72 -10.24 9.08
C GLN A 102 2.15 -9.22 8.10
N THR A 103 0.91 -8.81 8.34
CA THR A 103 0.21 -7.80 7.56
C THR A 103 -0.16 -6.60 8.44
N PHE A 104 0.05 -5.40 7.93
CA PHE A 104 -0.40 -4.14 8.54
C PHE A 104 -1.36 -3.42 7.59
N ALA A 105 -1.94 -2.30 8.05
CA ALA A 105 -2.92 -1.54 7.27
C ALA A 105 -2.41 -1.10 5.89
N PHE A 106 -1.12 -0.75 5.77
CA PHE A 106 -0.52 -0.20 4.53
C PHE A 106 0.85 -0.80 4.19
N SER A 107 1.26 -1.87 4.86
CA SER A 107 2.55 -2.53 4.63
C SER A 107 2.50 -3.99 5.07
N LEU A 108 3.49 -4.76 4.64
CA LEU A 108 3.69 -6.15 5.03
C LEU A 108 5.03 -6.29 5.77
N ARG A 109 5.17 -7.36 6.55
CA ARG A 109 6.44 -7.84 7.11
C ARG A 109 6.86 -9.07 6.32
N GLY A 110 8.11 -9.09 5.86
CA GLY A 110 8.69 -10.22 5.15
C GLY A 110 9.87 -10.83 5.90
N GLU A 111 10.15 -12.09 5.58
CA GLU A 111 11.41 -12.76 5.91
C GLU A 111 12.05 -13.30 4.63
N ILE A 112 13.37 -13.12 4.49
CA ILE A 112 14.11 -13.54 3.30
C ILE A 112 14.13 -15.06 3.20
N ILE A 113 13.90 -15.59 1.99
CA ILE A 113 14.09 -17.01 1.71
C ILE A 113 15.57 -17.26 1.38
N VAL A 114 16.28 -17.93 2.29
CA VAL A 114 17.64 -18.39 2.03
C VAL A 114 17.57 -19.76 1.35
N LYS A 115 17.99 -19.84 0.09
CA LYS A 115 18.18 -21.13 -0.57
C LYS A 115 19.40 -21.81 0.06
N GLN A 116 19.22 -23.04 0.55
CA GLN A 116 20.30 -23.91 1.02
C GLN A 116 21.19 -24.35 -0.15
#